data_AF-A0AAV4WDU8-F1
#
_entry.id   AF-A0AAV4WDU8-F1
#
_cell.length_a   1.000
_cell.length_b   1.000
_cell.length_c   1.000
_cell.angle_alpha   90.00
_cell.angle_beta   90.00
_cell.angle_gamma   90.00
#
_symmetry.space_group_name_H-M   'P 1'
#
loop_
_entity.id
_entity.type
_entity.pdbx_description
1 polymer ?
#
loop_
_entity_poly.entity_id
_entity_poly.type
_entity_poly.pdbx_seq_one_letter_code
_entity_poly.pdbx_strand_id
1 'polypeptide(L)'
;MFKGDKYNVSCVYFVGLEVMYIINEGIYGLFVHNLFHDYKPKPVFKKEWAGKELLPSSVWGQSCDPVDLVVEKCMLPDLNIGDWLTVDDMGAYSIACSSTFNGFEKTEVKSIMPWKQSEAAAKEVPPPPHAPTMPEPSNATKRKSPTTDDDDEGFQKVVSKKDKKRVNMAAFYP
;
A
#
# COMPACT_ATOMS: atom_id res chain seq x y z
N MET A 1 2.71 17.55 -1.41
CA MET A 1 3.23 16.72 -0.30
C MET A 1 2.50 15.40 -0.40
N PHE A 2 3.23 14.31 -0.70
CA PHE A 2 2.65 12.98 -0.72
C PHE A 2 2.07 12.71 0.67
N LYS A 3 0.80 12.31 0.72
CA LYS A 3 0.18 11.86 1.95
C LYS A 3 0.68 10.42 2.07
N GLY A 4 1.59 10.16 3.01
CA GLY A 4 2.40 8.94 3.06
C GLY A 4 1.72 7.64 2.69
N ASP A 5 2.52 6.69 2.22
CA ASP A 5 2.05 5.38 1.79
C ASP A 5 1.41 4.65 2.96
N LYS A 6 0.23 4.07 2.72
CA LYS A 6 -0.61 3.49 3.77
C LYS A 6 -0.58 1.98 3.72
N TYR A 7 -0.36 1.38 4.88
CA TYR A 7 -0.25 -0.07 5.05
C TYR A 7 -1.30 -0.52 6.07
N ASN A 8 -2.13 -1.49 5.68
CA ASN A 8 -3.23 -1.99 6.50
C ASN A 8 -2.70 -2.98 7.54
N VAL A 9 -3.13 -2.83 8.79
CA VAL A 9 -2.86 -3.81 9.85
C VAL A 9 -3.77 -5.02 9.64
N SER A 10 -3.19 -6.15 9.26
CA SER A 10 -3.89 -7.39 8.95
C SER A 10 -3.99 -8.33 10.15
N CYS A 11 -2.97 -8.36 11.01
CA CYS A 11 -2.96 -9.13 12.26
C CYS A 11 -2.28 -8.36 13.40
N VAL A 12 -2.67 -8.69 14.63
CA VAL A 12 -2.10 -8.12 15.87
C VAL A 12 -1.83 -9.26 16.84
N TYR A 13 -0.59 -9.33 17.34
CA TYR A 13 -0.16 -10.29 18.35
C TYR A 13 0.41 -9.57 19.58
N PHE A 14 0.17 -10.13 20.75
CA PHE A 14 0.76 -9.66 22.00
C PHE A 14 1.87 -10.63 22.41
N VAL A 15 3.07 -10.11 22.64
CA VAL A 15 4.25 -10.87 23.06
C VAL A 15 4.83 -10.21 24.31
N GLY A 16 4.40 -10.71 25.48
CA GLY A 16 4.71 -10.08 26.76
C GLY A 16 4.13 -8.66 26.83
N LEU A 17 5.02 -7.66 26.93
CA LEU A 17 4.66 -6.24 26.95
C LEU A 17 4.73 -5.57 25.56
N GLU A 18 5.20 -6.29 24.55
CA GLU A 18 5.31 -5.80 23.17
C GLU A 18 4.11 -6.23 22.33
N VAL A 19 3.73 -5.38 21.37
CA VAL A 19 2.70 -5.68 20.36
C VAL A 19 3.35 -5.84 18.99
N MET A 20 3.08 -6.96 18.31
CA MET A 20 3.51 -7.19 16.94
C MET A 20 2.36 -6.93 15.98
N TYR A 21 2.58 -6.04 15.03
CA TYR A 21 1.61 -5.72 13.96
C TYR A 21 2.07 -6.35 12.65
N ILE A 22 1.25 -7.22 12.06
CA ILE A 22 1.45 -7.65 10.68
C ILE A 22 0.71 -6.67 9.76
N ILE A 23 1.42 -6.16 8.76
CA ILE A 23 0.84 -5.30 7.72
C ILE A 23 0.78 -6.01 6.37
N ASN A 24 -0.04 -5.47 5.46
CA ASN A 24 -0.25 -6.02 4.13
C ASN A 24 0.90 -5.76 3.11
N GLU A 25 2.11 -5.53 3.61
CA GLU A 25 3.32 -5.27 2.82
C GLU A 25 4.55 -5.69 3.63
N GLY A 26 5.69 -5.89 2.99
CA GLY A 26 6.86 -6.45 3.67
C GLY A 26 8.17 -6.25 2.92
N ILE A 27 9.23 -6.89 3.38
CA ILE A 27 10.56 -6.82 2.75
C ILE A 27 10.56 -7.45 1.36
N TYR A 28 9.61 -8.34 1.05
CA TYR A 28 9.49 -8.90 -0.29
C TYR A 28 8.79 -7.96 -1.27
N GLY A 29 8.17 -6.89 -0.76
CA GLY A 29 7.42 -5.88 -1.51
C GLY A 29 8.07 -4.50 -1.42
N LEU A 30 7.38 -3.52 -0.84
CA LEU A 30 7.83 -2.12 -0.80
C LEU A 30 8.99 -1.87 0.17
N PHE A 31 9.16 -2.70 1.19
CA PHE A 31 10.21 -2.55 2.20
C PHE A 31 11.50 -3.32 1.86
N VAL A 32 11.66 -3.78 0.63
CA VAL A 32 12.84 -4.54 0.17
C VAL A 32 14.15 -3.80 0.40
N HIS A 33 14.14 -2.47 0.37
CA HIS A 33 15.29 -1.64 0.72
C HIS A 33 15.83 -1.89 2.13
N ASN A 34 15.04 -2.42 3.08
CA ASN A 34 15.50 -2.81 4.40
C ASN A 34 16.65 -3.82 4.37
N LEU A 35 16.74 -4.62 3.30
CA LEU A 35 17.74 -5.68 3.13
C LEU A 35 19.11 -5.17 2.67
N PHE A 36 19.14 -4.04 1.96
CA PHE A 36 20.34 -3.59 1.25
C PHE A 36 20.68 -2.11 1.46
N HIS A 37 19.88 -1.37 2.22
CA HIS A 37 20.12 0.02 2.58
C HIS A 37 20.01 0.27 4.08
N ASP A 38 20.75 1.28 4.54
CA ASP A 38 20.74 1.72 5.94
C ASP A 38 19.50 2.54 6.32
N TYR A 39 18.67 2.91 5.34
CA TYR A 39 17.41 3.59 5.61
C TYR A 39 16.50 2.69 6.43
N LYS A 40 15.96 3.24 7.54
CA LYS A 40 15.03 2.53 8.42
C LYS A 40 13.66 3.21 8.35
N PRO A 41 12.63 2.53 7.83
CA PRO A 41 11.29 3.09 7.75
C PRO A 41 10.77 3.42 9.15
N LYS A 42 10.06 4.54 9.26
CA LYS A 42 9.47 5.00 10.52
C LYS A 42 7.99 5.27 10.32
N PRO A 43 7.10 4.67 11.14
CA PRO A 43 5.70 5.03 11.13
C PRO A 43 5.51 6.52 11.38
N VAL A 44 4.74 7.18 10.52
CA VAL A 44 4.40 8.60 10.63
C VAL A 44 3.43 8.78 11.79
N PHE A 45 3.83 9.60 12.78
CA PHE A 45 2.98 9.89 13.91
C PHE A 45 1.80 10.77 13.47
N LYS A 46 0.58 10.26 13.67
CA LYS A 46 -0.64 10.99 13.33
C LYS A 46 -1.09 11.87 14.49
N LYS A 47 -1.68 13.03 14.17
CA LYS A 47 -2.28 13.94 15.18
C LYS A 47 -3.32 13.23 16.06
N GLU A 48 -4.04 12.28 15.49
CA GLU A 48 -5.05 11.46 16.20
C GLU A 48 -4.45 10.51 17.26
N TRP A 49 -3.12 10.38 17.30
CA TRP A 49 -2.40 9.61 18.32
C TRP A 49 -1.91 10.48 19.47
N ALA A 50 -2.02 11.80 19.36
CA ALA A 50 -1.62 12.70 20.44
C ALA A 50 -2.40 12.42 21.73
N GLY A 51 -1.69 12.20 22.82
CA GLY A 51 -2.26 11.89 24.14
C GLY A 51 -2.71 10.43 24.32
N LYS A 52 -2.51 9.55 23.33
CA LYS A 52 -2.70 8.10 23.51
C LYS A 52 -1.48 7.49 24.18
N GLU A 53 -1.72 6.47 25.00
CA GLU A 53 -0.67 5.59 25.49
C GLU A 53 0.02 4.90 24.32
N LEU A 54 1.35 4.87 24.34
CA LEU A 54 2.16 4.20 23.33
C LEU A 54 2.74 2.93 23.93
N LEU A 55 2.63 1.85 23.17
CA LEU A 55 3.11 0.52 23.51
C LEU A 55 4.42 0.26 22.75
N PRO A 56 5.39 -0.43 23.35
CA PRO A 56 6.49 -1.03 22.61
C PRO A 56 5.92 -1.94 21.52
N SER A 57 6.40 -1.79 20.28
CA SER A 57 5.84 -2.52 19.15
C SER A 57 6.87 -2.83 18.07
N SER A 58 6.57 -3.87 17.30
CA SER A 58 7.27 -4.24 16.06
C SER A 58 6.28 -4.37 14.90
N VAL A 59 6.76 -4.11 13.69
CA VAL A 59 5.96 -4.17 12.45
C VAL A 59 6.57 -5.20 11.51
N TRP A 60 5.74 -6.11 11.03
CA TRP A 60 6.12 -7.29 10.26
C TRP A 60 5.32 -7.36 8.96
N GLY A 61 5.89 -8.00 7.95
CA GLY A 61 5.18 -8.24 6.70
C GLY A 61 4.33 -9.50 6.70
N GLN A 62 3.43 -9.56 5.74
CA GLN A 62 2.39 -10.59 5.61
C GLN A 62 2.89 -11.99 5.22
N SER A 63 4.19 -12.17 4.94
CA SER A 63 4.72 -13.47 4.52
C SER A 63 4.87 -14.50 5.64
N CYS A 64 4.83 -14.04 6.90
CA CYS A 64 5.15 -14.86 8.08
C CYS A 64 6.58 -15.45 8.05
N ASP A 65 7.47 -14.95 7.19
CA ASP A 65 8.90 -15.29 7.24
C ASP A 65 9.55 -14.55 8.43
N PRO A 66 10.36 -15.22 9.28
CA PRO A 66 11.10 -14.57 10.36
C PRO A 66 11.99 -13.39 9.93
N VAL A 67 12.39 -13.31 8.66
CA VAL A 67 13.15 -12.16 8.14
C VAL A 67 12.27 -11.02 7.62
N ASP A 68 10.96 -11.22 7.48
CA ASP A 68 10.00 -10.22 6.99
C ASP A 68 9.63 -9.19 8.07
N LEU A 69 10.68 -8.56 8.61
CA LEU A 69 10.63 -7.55 9.64
C LEU A 69 10.76 -6.16 9.02
N VAL A 70 9.72 -5.35 9.14
CA VAL A 70 9.67 -4.00 8.58
C VAL A 70 10.24 -2.97 9.55
N VAL A 71 9.82 -3.03 10.82
CA VAL A 71 10.32 -2.18 11.91
C VAL A 71 10.53 -3.03 13.15
N GLU A 72 11.79 -3.17 13.57
CA GLU A 72 12.14 -3.99 14.75
C GLU A 72 11.58 -3.41 16.05
N LYS A 73 11.72 -2.10 16.27
CA LYS A 73 11.30 -1.43 17.51
C LYS A 73 10.73 -0.06 17.23
N CYS A 74 9.50 0.16 17.66
CA CYS A 74 8.82 1.44 17.60
C CYS A 74 7.84 1.60 18.76
N MET A 75 7.29 2.81 18.90
CA MET A 75 6.25 3.11 19.87
C MET A 75 4.98 3.46 19.10
N LEU A 76 3.93 2.65 19.23
CA LEU A 76 2.66 2.82 18.55
C LEU A 76 1.51 2.85 19.55
N PRO A 77 0.42 3.59 19.28
CA PRO A 77 -0.81 3.42 20.05
C PRO A 77 -1.39 2.01 19.83
N ASP A 78 -2.34 1.60 20.66
CA ASP A 78 -3.10 0.36 20.43
C ASP A 78 -3.88 0.42 19.10
N LEU A 79 -3.31 -0.15 18.03
CA LEU A 79 -3.91 -0.26 16.70
C LEU A 79 -4.74 -1.54 16.59
N ASN A 80 -5.84 -1.46 15.85
CA ASN A 80 -6.71 -2.60 15.56
C ASN A 80 -6.48 -3.12 14.13
N ILE A 81 -6.89 -4.37 13.90
CA ILE A 81 -7.02 -4.92 12.55
C ILE A 81 -7.92 -4.00 11.71
N GLY A 82 -7.46 -3.66 10.51
CA GLY A 82 -8.12 -2.72 9.62
C GLY A 82 -7.64 -1.27 9.74
N ASP A 83 -6.89 -0.92 10.79
CA ASP A 83 -6.25 0.38 10.90
C ASP A 83 -5.10 0.52 9.88
N TRP A 84 -4.70 1.76 9.62
CA TRP A 84 -3.67 2.08 8.64
C TRP A 84 -2.44 2.68 9.29
N LEU A 85 -1.29 2.07 9.07
CA LEU A 85 0.02 2.66 9.30
C LEU A 85 0.43 3.49 8.08
N THR A 86 1.22 4.52 8.30
CA THR A 86 1.73 5.39 7.23
C THR A 86 3.25 5.46 7.33
N VAL A 87 3.96 5.31 6.23
CA VAL A 87 5.42 5.50 6.15
C VAL A 87 5.72 6.43 4.98
N ASP A 88 6.58 7.42 5.22
CA ASP A 88 7.01 8.39 4.22
C ASP A 88 8.35 7.96 3.56
N ASP A 89 8.72 8.67 2.49
CA ASP A 89 10.00 8.50 1.77
C ASP A 89 10.23 7.11 1.16
N MET A 90 9.14 6.43 0.79
CA MET A 90 9.12 5.07 0.23
C MET A 90 9.24 5.01 -1.30
N GLY A 91 9.71 6.08 -1.95
CA GLY A 91 9.73 6.18 -3.42
C GLY A 91 10.95 5.55 -4.10
N ALA A 92 12.12 5.54 -3.45
CA ALA A 92 13.35 5.02 -4.02
C ALA A 92 13.56 3.55 -3.63
N TYR A 93 13.98 2.72 -4.59
CA TYR A 93 14.32 1.31 -4.37
C TYR A 93 13.22 0.46 -3.69
N SER A 94 11.94 0.84 -3.89
CA SER A 94 10.77 0.13 -3.39
C SER A 94 10.11 -0.72 -4.49
N ILE A 95 9.17 -0.15 -5.25
CA ILE A 95 8.41 -0.83 -6.32
C ILE A 95 9.33 -1.47 -7.37
N ALA A 96 10.44 -0.80 -7.69
CA ALA A 96 11.41 -1.27 -8.67
C ALA A 96 12.07 -2.60 -8.27
N CYS A 97 12.16 -2.88 -6.97
CA CYS A 97 12.80 -4.06 -6.42
C CYS A 97 11.79 -5.06 -5.80
N SER A 98 10.49 -4.79 -5.89
CA SER A 98 9.45 -5.64 -5.29
C SER A 98 9.26 -6.95 -6.06
N SER A 99 8.92 -7.99 -5.31
CA SER A 99 8.58 -9.33 -5.80
C SER A 99 7.12 -9.68 -5.48
N THR A 100 6.66 -10.82 -5.99
CA THR A 100 5.37 -11.42 -5.64
C THR A 100 5.58 -12.71 -4.83
N PHE A 101 6.57 -12.70 -3.93
CA PHE A 101 6.82 -13.82 -3.03
C PHE A 101 5.53 -14.21 -2.27
N ASN A 102 5.34 -15.51 -2.01
CA ASN A 102 4.10 -16.08 -1.46
C ASN A 102 2.81 -15.73 -2.24
N GLY A 103 2.91 -15.26 -3.48
CA GLY A 103 1.76 -14.96 -4.33
C GLY A 103 1.07 -13.63 -4.01
N PHE A 104 1.69 -12.76 -3.21
CA PHE A 104 1.13 -11.46 -2.90
C PHE A 104 1.24 -10.49 -4.08
N GLU A 105 0.17 -9.75 -4.34
CA GLU A 105 0.12 -8.75 -5.41
C GLU A 105 0.99 -7.53 -5.09
N LYS A 106 1.47 -6.85 -6.14
CA LYS A 106 2.22 -5.61 -5.98
C LYS A 106 1.28 -4.46 -5.60
N THR A 107 1.73 -3.59 -4.71
CA THR A 107 0.99 -2.38 -4.33
C THR A 107 0.70 -1.47 -5.54
N GLU A 108 -0.56 -1.06 -5.69
CA GLU A 108 -1.02 -0.11 -6.71
C GLU A 108 -0.49 1.31 -6.42
N VAL A 109 0.08 1.97 -7.44
CA VAL A 109 0.65 3.32 -7.30
C VAL A 109 -0.30 4.36 -7.88
N LYS A 110 -0.79 5.25 -7.00
CA LYS A 110 -1.67 6.35 -7.41
C LYS A 110 -0.87 7.64 -7.56
N SER A 111 -0.61 8.03 -8.80
CA SER A 111 0.07 9.28 -9.12
C SER A 111 -0.88 10.48 -8.96
N ILE A 112 -0.46 11.47 -8.18
CA ILE A 112 -1.19 12.73 -8.00
C ILE A 112 -0.33 13.89 -8.50
N MET A 113 -0.87 14.69 -9.41
CA MET A 113 -0.21 15.90 -9.91
C MET A 113 -1.13 17.10 -9.67
N PRO A 114 -0.68 18.11 -8.91
CA PRO A 114 -1.39 19.38 -8.81
C PRO A 114 -1.57 20.04 -10.18
N TRP A 115 -2.75 20.57 -10.46
CA TRP A 115 -3.08 21.19 -11.75
C TRP A 115 -2.07 22.25 -12.22
N LYS A 116 -1.62 23.12 -11.31
CA LYS A 116 -0.62 24.15 -11.64
C LYS A 116 0.72 23.54 -12.10
N GLN A 117 1.08 22.37 -11.57
CA GLN A 117 2.29 21.65 -11.97
C GLN A 117 2.09 20.91 -13.29
N SER A 118 0.86 20.42 -13.58
CA SER A 118 0.57 19.84 -14.90
C SER A 118 0.64 20.87 -16.02
N GLU A 119 0.22 22.11 -15.77
CA GLU A 119 0.34 23.20 -16.76
C GLU A 119 1.80 23.56 -17.06
N ALA A 120 2.66 23.57 -16.03
CA ALA A 120 4.08 23.83 -16.21
C ALA A 120 4.76 22.69 -16.98
N ALA A 121 4.49 21.43 -16.59
CA ALA A 121 5.03 20.25 -17.26
C ALA A 121 4.60 20.20 -18.75
N ALA A 122 3.35 20.54 -19.06
CA ALA A 122 2.85 20.57 -20.45
C ALA A 122 3.57 21.61 -21.33
N LYS A 123 4.12 22.68 -20.75
CA LYS A 123 4.90 23.69 -21.48
C LYS A 123 6.34 23.25 -21.76
N GLU A 124 6.86 22.31 -20.97
CA GLU A 124 8.22 21.78 -21.12
C GLU A 124 8.29 20.62 -22.11
N VAL A 125 7.17 19.97 -22.42
CA VAL A 125 7.10 18.96 -23.49
C VAL A 125 7.24 19.67 -24.84
N PRO A 126 8.31 19.43 -25.62
CA PRO A 126 8.42 20.02 -26.95
C PRO A 126 7.25 19.52 -27.82
N PRO A 127 6.74 20.36 -28.76
CA PRO A 127 5.68 19.92 -29.65
C PRO A 127 6.12 18.65 -30.39
N PRO A 128 5.23 17.68 -30.59
CA PRO A 128 5.56 16.47 -31.32
C PRO A 128 6.12 16.86 -32.70
N PRO A 129 7.24 16.27 -33.14
CA PRO A 129 7.78 16.57 -34.46
C PRO A 129 6.76 16.10 -35.51
N HIS A 130 6.08 17.09 -36.10
CA HIS A 130 5.10 16.95 -37.19
C HIS A 130 3.86 16.13 -36.82
N ALA A 131 2.75 16.84 -36.54
CA ALA A 131 1.44 16.22 -36.60
C ALA A 131 1.24 15.61 -38.00
N PRO A 132 0.93 14.30 -38.14
CA PRO A 132 0.57 13.76 -39.44
C PRO A 132 -0.68 14.50 -39.94
N THR A 133 -0.60 15.05 -41.16
CA THR A 133 -1.74 15.66 -41.84
C THR A 133 -2.80 14.58 -42.02
N MET A 134 -3.87 14.64 -41.23
CA MET A 134 -5.00 13.72 -41.39
C MET A 134 -5.63 13.97 -42.76
N PRO A 135 -5.78 12.96 -43.64
CA PRO A 135 -6.62 13.12 -44.82
C PRO A 135 -8.06 13.38 -44.38
N GLU A 136 -8.77 14.24 -45.12
CA GLU A 136 -10.17 14.56 -44.86
C GLU A 136 -11.03 13.28 -44.73
N PRO A 137 -12.02 13.24 -43.84
CA PRO A 137 -12.80 12.04 -43.59
C PRO A 137 -13.68 11.72 -44.81
N SER A 138 -13.26 10.76 -45.63
CA SER A 138 -14.14 10.08 -46.57
C SER A 138 -15.08 9.15 -45.78
N ASN A 139 -16.38 9.45 -45.83
CA ASN A 139 -17.53 8.69 -45.34
C ASN A 139 -17.22 7.29 -44.74
N ALA A 140 -17.00 7.24 -43.43
CA ALA A 140 -16.95 5.99 -42.69
C ALA A 140 -18.37 5.57 -42.28
N THR A 141 -18.83 4.47 -42.86
CA THR A 141 -20.08 3.79 -42.56
C THR A 141 -20.22 3.51 -41.06
N LYS A 142 -21.33 3.94 -40.45
CA LYS A 142 -21.71 3.63 -39.05
C LYS A 142 -21.62 2.13 -38.79
N ARG A 143 -20.59 1.69 -38.07
CA ARG A 143 -20.60 0.39 -37.37
C ARG A 143 -21.29 0.60 -36.02
N LYS A 144 -22.32 -0.20 -35.74
CA LYS A 144 -23.01 -0.24 -34.45
C LYS A 144 -22.04 -0.72 -33.37
N SER A 145 -22.03 -0.05 -32.23
CA SER A 145 -21.36 -0.49 -31.00
C SER A 145 -21.98 -1.80 -30.49
N PRO A 146 -21.19 -2.79 -30.05
CA PRO A 146 -21.73 -3.92 -29.30
C PRO A 146 -22.22 -3.45 -27.93
N THR A 147 -23.40 -3.91 -27.56
CA THR A 147 -23.98 -3.80 -26.22
C THR A 147 -23.15 -4.62 -25.23
N THR A 148 -22.80 -4.03 -24.08
CA THR A 148 -22.35 -4.78 -22.91
C THR A 148 -23.55 -4.95 -22.00
N ASP A 149 -24.16 -6.12 -22.08
CA ASP A 149 -25.14 -6.59 -21.10
C ASP A 149 -24.38 -7.08 -19.86
N ASP A 150 -24.79 -6.54 -18.71
CA ASP A 150 -24.96 -7.15 -17.39
C ASP A 150 -24.05 -8.32 -16.99
N ASP A 151 -23.26 -8.11 -15.93
CA ASP A 151 -23.04 -9.06 -14.83
C ASP A 151 -22.27 -8.35 -13.69
N ASP A 152 -22.96 -7.40 -13.03
CA ASP A 152 -22.44 -6.60 -11.91
C ASP A 152 -23.26 -6.89 -10.64
N GLU A 153 -23.45 -8.17 -10.30
CA GLU A 153 -24.01 -8.58 -9.00
C GLU A 153 -23.30 -9.84 -8.48
N GLY A 154 -22.14 -9.64 -7.84
CA GLY A 154 -21.38 -10.74 -7.27
C GLY A 154 -20.42 -10.36 -6.15
N PHE A 155 -20.62 -9.22 -5.47
CA PHE A 155 -19.77 -8.82 -4.35
C PHE A 155 -20.57 -8.18 -3.21
N GLN A 156 -21.48 -8.94 -2.61
CA GLN A 156 -21.97 -8.65 -1.25
C GLN A 156 -22.63 -9.87 -0.62
N LYS A 157 -22.24 -10.18 0.63
CA LYS A 157 -22.47 -11.39 1.45
C LYS A 157 -21.40 -12.45 1.14
N VAL A 158 -20.37 -12.64 1.95
CA VAL A 158 -20.43 -13.05 3.36
C VAL A 158 -19.24 -12.47 4.13
N VAL A 159 -19.43 -11.33 4.81
CA VAL A 159 -18.68 -11.02 6.02
C VAL A 159 -19.71 -10.92 7.13
N SER A 160 -20.12 -12.10 7.60
CA SER A 160 -20.99 -12.23 8.76
C SER A 160 -20.25 -11.74 10.00
N LYS A 161 -20.87 -10.78 10.69
CA LYS A 161 -20.49 -10.30 12.02
C LYS A 161 -20.40 -11.48 12.99
N LYS A 162 -19.19 -11.76 13.49
CA LYS A 162 -18.84 -12.16 14.87
C LYS A 162 -17.53 -12.96 14.82
N ASP A 163 -16.46 -12.31 15.23
CA ASP A 163 -15.41 -12.84 16.13
C ASP A 163 -14.13 -12.02 15.93
N LYS A 164 -13.93 -11.03 16.82
CA LYS A 164 -12.66 -10.34 16.97
C LYS A 164 -11.64 -11.32 17.58
N LYS A 165 -11.09 -12.24 16.78
CA LYS A 165 -10.02 -13.13 17.24
C LYS A 165 -8.73 -12.33 17.35
N ARG A 166 -8.52 -11.70 18.52
CA ARG A 166 -7.19 -11.33 19.00
C ARG A 166 -6.41 -12.64 19.16
N VAL A 167 -5.32 -12.80 18.42
CA VAL A 167 -4.55 -14.05 18.44
C VAL A 167 -3.42 -13.88 19.45
N ASN A 168 -3.46 -14.67 20.51
CA ASN A 168 -2.35 -14.73 21.46
C ASN A 168 -1.29 -15.69 20.91
N MET A 169 -0.07 -15.19 20.65
CA MET A 169 1.00 -15.99 20.05
C MET A 169 1.75 -16.86 21.04
N ALA A 170 1.42 -16.81 22.34
CA ALA A 170 1.91 -17.76 23.36
C ALA A 170 1.56 -19.24 23.03
N ALA A 171 0.77 -19.49 21.99
CA ALA A 171 0.42 -20.82 21.50
C ALA A 171 1.22 -21.30 20.26
N PHE A 172 2.11 -20.47 19.69
CA PHE A 172 2.80 -20.78 18.42
C PHE A 172 4.32 -20.89 18.49
N TYR A 173 4.93 -20.60 19.64
CA TYR A 173 6.34 -20.89 19.90
C TYR A 173 6.45 -21.71 21.19
N PRO A 174 7.02 -22.94 21.13
CA PRO A 174 7.25 -23.78 22.31
C PRO A 174 8.32 -23.21 23.26
#